data_AF-X0WI89-F1
#
_entry.id   AF-X0WI89-F1
#
_cell.length_a   1.000
_cell.length_b   1.000
_cell.length_c   1.000
_cell.angle_alpha   90.00
_cell.angle_beta   90.00
_cell.angle_gamma   90.00
#
_symmetry.space_group_name_H-M   'P 1'
#
loop_
_entity.id
_entity.type
_entity.pdbx_description
1 polymer ?
#
loop_
_entity_poly.entity_id
_entity_poly.type
_entity_poly.pdbx_seq_one_letter_code
_entity_poly.pdbx_strand_id
1 'polypeptide(L)'
;MTYELLAPMASISALLFATYSAWRVLKGETGTARMNDISQAIREGAMTYLRKQYRTIAIFVAISAIALGLALGAFTALAFVTGAVFSA
;
A
#
# COMPACT_ATOMS: atom_id res chain seq x y z
N MET A 1 2.92 18.57 23.70
CA MET A 1 4.37 18.73 23.44
C MET A 1 5.18 17.46 23.66
N THR A 2 5.20 16.80 24.84
CA THR A 2 6.11 15.65 25.05
C THR A 2 5.68 14.33 24.37
N TYR A 3 4.39 14.14 24.07
CA TYR A 3 3.86 12.90 23.47
C TYR A 3 3.70 12.95 21.95
N GLU A 4 3.83 14.12 21.32
CA GLU A 4 3.61 14.29 19.87
C GLU A 4 4.66 13.56 19.03
N LEU A 5 5.85 13.29 19.59
CA LEU A 5 6.92 12.55 18.92
C LEU A 5 6.69 11.03 18.92
N LEU A 6 5.80 10.51 19.76
CA LEU A 6 5.55 9.07 19.85
C LEU A 6 4.96 8.50 18.56
N ALA A 7 4.04 9.23 17.93
CA ALA A 7 3.39 8.81 16.70
C ALA A 7 4.39 8.61 15.54
N PRO A 8 5.22 9.60 15.14
CA PRO A 8 6.19 9.41 14.08
C PRO A 8 7.25 8.36 14.42
N MET A 9 7.69 8.27 15.68
CA MET A 9 8.63 7.22 16.11
C MET A 9 8.02 5.81 15.99
N ALA A 10 6.76 5.63 16.35
CA ALA A 10 6.04 4.38 16.18
C ALA A 10 5.89 4.01 14.70
N SER A 11 5.53 4.97 13.84
CA SER A 11 5.42 4.76 12.39
C SER A 11 6.75 4.34 11.76
N ILE A 12 7.85 5.01 12.11
CA ILE A 12 9.20 4.67 11.62
C ILE A 12 9.58 3.26 12.09
N SER A 13 9.34 2.94 13.36
CA SER A 13 9.65 1.61 13.92
C SER A 13 8.85 0.50 13.23
N ALA A 14 7.58 0.76 12.92
CA ALA A 14 6.73 -0.18 12.19
C ALA A 14 7.24 -0.42 10.75
N LEU A 15 7.65 0.62 10.02
CA LEU A 15 8.22 0.48 8.68
C LEU A 15 9.56 -0.26 8.69
N LEU A 16 10.41 0.00 9.68
CA LEU A 16 11.67 -0.74 9.86
C LEU A 16 11.40 -2.23 10.14
N PHE A 17 10.44 -2.54 11.01
CA PHE A 17 10.06 -3.91 11.30
C PHE A 17 9.47 -4.64 10.09
N ALA A 18 8.59 -3.98 9.33
CA ALA A 18 8.02 -4.52 8.10
C ALA A 18 9.13 -4.81 7.06
N THR A 19 10.06 -3.88 6.88
CA THR A 19 11.20 -4.02 5.96
C THR A 19 12.12 -5.16 6.38
N TYR A 20 12.46 -5.24 7.67
CA TYR A 20 13.27 -6.32 8.22
C TYR A 20 12.59 -7.69 8.04
N SER A 21 11.29 -7.78 8.30
CA SER A 21 10.52 -9.01 8.14
C SER A 21 10.48 -9.46 6.68
N ALA A 22 10.22 -8.54 5.75
CA ALA A 22 10.25 -8.81 4.32
C ALA A 22 11.64 -9.28 3.86
N TRP A 23 12.70 -8.58 4.26
CA TRP A 23 14.07 -8.96 3.94
C TRP A 23 14.44 -10.36 4.45
N ARG A 24 14.07 -10.67 5.70
CA ARG A 24 14.34 -11.98 6.30
C ARG A 24 13.64 -13.11 5.56
N VAL A 25 12.39 -12.92 5.13
CA VAL A 25 11.63 -13.91 4.35
C VAL A 25 12.24 -14.07 2.96
N LEU A 26 12.58 -12.98 2.28
CA LEU A 26 13.14 -13.01 0.93
C LEU A 26 14.55 -13.62 0.87
N LYS A 27 15.30 -13.59 1.99
CA LYS A 27 16.62 -14.24 2.11
C LYS A 27 16.52 -15.75 2.40
N GLY A 28 15.32 -16.27 2.67
CA GLY A 28 15.10 -17.70 2.85
C GLY A 28 15.48 -18.50 1.61
N GLU A 29 15.87 -19.77 1.79
CA GLU A 29 16.22 -20.64 0.68
C GLU A 29 15.02 -20.81 -0.27
N THR A 30 15.28 -20.58 -1.56
CA THR A 30 14.30 -20.85 -2.61
C THR A 30 14.08 -22.36 -2.71
N GLY A 31 12.82 -22.80 -2.74
CA GLY A 31 12.48 -24.22 -2.81
C GLY A 31 12.89 -24.90 -4.13
N THR A 32 12.28 -26.03 -4.44
CA THR A 32 12.57 -26.74 -5.70
C THR A 32 12.25 -25.89 -6.93
N ALA A 33 12.84 -26.21 -8.10
CA ALA A 33 12.55 -25.52 -9.35
C ALA A 33 11.03 -25.44 -9.63
N ARG A 34 10.32 -26.55 -9.40
CA ARG A 34 8.86 -26.61 -9.55
C ARG A 34 8.12 -25.66 -8.62
N MET A 35 8.58 -25.48 -7.38
CA MET A 35 7.99 -24.51 -6.43
C MET A 35 8.19 -23.07 -6.90
N ASN A 36 9.38 -22.75 -7.40
CA ASN A 36 9.68 -21.41 -7.93
C ASN A 36 8.79 -21.09 -9.13
N ASP A 37 8.63 -22.01 -10.08
CA ASP A 37 7.76 -21.82 -11.26
C ASP A 37 6.30 -21.51 -10.86
N ILE A 38 5.75 -22.30 -9.92
CA ILE A 38 4.39 -22.10 -9.42
C ILE A 38 4.26 -20.75 -8.72
N SER A 39 5.23 -20.38 -7.86
CA SER A 39 5.20 -19.10 -7.15
C SER A 39 5.25 -17.89 -8.10
N GLN A 40 6.00 -17.99 -9.20
CA GLN A 40 6.06 -16.95 -10.23
C GLN A 40 4.71 -16.81 -10.95
N ALA A 41 4.08 -17.92 -11.34
CA ALA A 41 2.76 -17.91 -11.96
C ALA A 41 1.69 -17.30 -11.04
N ILE A 42 1.72 -17.64 -9.74
CA ILE A 42 0.83 -17.05 -8.73
C ILE A 42 1.07 -15.54 -8.62
N ARG A 43 2.34 -15.11 -8.53
CA ARG A 43 2.71 -13.70 -8.45
C ARG A 43 2.23 -12.92 -9.67
N GLU A 44 2.40 -13.46 -10.88
CA GLU A 44 1.95 -12.82 -12.12
C GLU A 44 0.43 -12.67 -12.15
N GLY A 45 -0.31 -13.72 -11.79
CA GLY A 45 -1.77 -13.69 -11.67
C GLY A 45 -2.24 -12.65 -10.65
N ALA A 46 -1.64 -12.64 -9.46
CA ALA A 46 -1.97 -11.69 -8.39
C ALA A 46 -1.70 -10.24 -8.82
N MET A 47 -0.55 -9.95 -9.43
CA MET A 47 -0.23 -8.61 -9.91
C MET A 47 -1.18 -8.16 -11.04
N THR A 48 -1.61 -9.07 -11.90
CA THR A 48 -2.59 -8.78 -12.95
C THR A 48 -3.96 -8.44 -12.36
N TYR A 49 -4.40 -9.18 -11.34
CA TYR A 49 -5.64 -8.87 -10.61
C TYR A 49 -5.55 -7.51 -9.90
N LEU A 50 -4.48 -7.28 -9.13
CA LEU A 50 -4.28 -6.03 -8.39
C LEU A 50 -4.26 -4.81 -9.31
N ARG A 51 -3.58 -4.88 -10.46
CA ARG A 51 -3.59 -3.78 -11.45
C ARG A 51 -4.99 -3.47 -11.96
N LYS A 52 -5.81 -4.49 -12.25
CA LYS A 52 -7.20 -4.30 -12.67
C LYS A 52 -8.04 -3.67 -11.56
N GLN A 53 -7.88 -4.14 -10.33
CA GLN A 53 -8.59 -3.61 -9.17
C GLN A 53 -8.21 -2.15 -8.89
N TYR A 54 -6.90 -1.84 -8.86
CA TYR A 54 -6.40 -0.49 -8.59
C TYR A 54 -6.80 0.50 -9.67
N ARG A 55 -6.93 0.08 -10.92
CA ARG A 55 -7.49 0.92 -11.99
C ARG A 55 -8.94 1.32 -11.69
N THR A 56 -9.76 0.38 -11.25
CA THR A 56 -11.16 0.67 -10.88
C THR A 56 -11.23 1.56 -9.63
N ILE A 57 -10.41 1.26 -8.61
CA ILE A 57 -10.33 2.07 -7.38
C ILE A 57 -9.86 3.50 -7.70
N ALA A 58 -8.91 3.69 -8.60
CA ALA A 58 -8.42 5.01 -8.99
C ALA A 58 -9.54 5.91 -9.55
N ILE A 59 -10.45 5.34 -10.34
CA ILE A 59 -11.62 6.07 -10.85
C ILE A 59 -12.54 6.47 -9.69
N PHE A 60 -12.81 5.55 -8.77
CA PHE A 60 -13.62 5.84 -7.58
C PHE A 60 -13.00 6.94 -6.70
N VAL A 61 -11.69 6.88 -6.46
CA VAL A 61 -10.94 7.87 -5.69
C VAL A 61 -10.99 9.23 -6.38
N ALA A 62 -10.83 9.29 -7.70
CA ALA A 62 -10.90 10.55 -8.46
C ALA A 62 -12.28 11.21 -8.34
N ILE A 63 -13.36 10.45 -8.53
CA ILE A 63 -14.73 10.96 -8.40
C ILE A 63 -14.98 11.45 -6.97
N SER A 64 -14.58 10.66 -5.97
CA SER A 64 -14.75 11.00 -4.56
C SER A 64 -13.96 12.24 -4.18
N ALA A 65 -12.72 12.39 -4.66
CA ALA A 65 -11.88 13.55 -4.39
C ALA A 65 -12.49 14.84 -4.96
N ILE A 66 -13.06 14.79 -6.18
CA ILE A 66 -13.77 15.93 -6.78
C ILE A 66 -15.01 16.28 -5.94
N ALA A 67 -15.83 15.27 -5.59
CA ALA A 67 -17.04 15.48 -4.81
C ALA A 67 -16.73 16.09 -3.42
N LEU A 68 -15.74 15.55 -2.72
CA LEU A 68 -15.28 16.06 -1.42
C LEU A 68 -14.64 17.45 -1.56
N GLY A 69 -13.89 17.71 -2.62
CA GLY A 69 -13.28 19.01 -2.88
C GLY A 69 -14.31 20.12 -3.09
N LEU A 70 -15.38 19.82 -3.82
CA LEU A 70 -16.48 20.76 -4.05
C LEU A 70 -17.37 20.96 -2.82
N ALA A 71 -17.62 19.89 -2.04
CA ALA A 71 -18.53 19.95 -0.89
C ALA A 71 -17.86 20.44 0.40
N LEU A 72 -16.59 20.09 0.63
CA LEU A 72 -15.88 20.26 1.90
C LEU A 72 -14.53 20.99 1.76
N GLY A 73 -14.15 21.38 0.54
CA GLY A 73 -12.94 22.14 0.25
C GLY A 73 -11.70 21.30 -0.09
N ALA A 74 -10.69 21.99 -0.61
CA ALA A 74 -9.50 21.37 -1.19
C ALA A 74 -8.64 20.58 -0.19
N PHE A 75 -8.54 21.02 1.07
CA PHE A 75 -7.77 20.31 2.10
C PHE A 75 -8.35 18.93 2.42
N THR A 76 -9.68 18.80 2.46
CA THR A 76 -10.36 17.52 2.71
C THR A 76 -10.11 16.54 1.56
N ALA A 77 -10.19 17.01 0.31
CA ALA A 77 -9.87 16.21 -0.86
C ALA A 77 -8.40 15.77 -0.88
N LEU A 78 -7.46 16.66 -0.52
CA LEU A 78 -6.04 16.34 -0.43
C LEU A 78 -5.76 15.28 0.64
N ALA A 79 -6.36 15.40 1.83
CA ALA A 79 -6.23 14.42 2.90
C ALA A 79 -6.78 13.05 2.48
N PHE A 80 -7.94 13.03 1.80
CA PHE A 80 -8.53 11.80 1.26
C PHE A 80 -7.63 11.13 0.22
N VAL A 81 -7.12 11.88 -0.77
CA VAL A 81 -6.22 11.33 -1.80
C VAL A 81 -4.94 10.81 -1.18
N THR A 82 -4.37 11.53 -0.20
CA THR A 82 -3.16 11.10 0.51
C THR A 82 -3.40 9.77 1.24
N GLY A 83 -4.52 9.64 1.96
CA GLY A 83 -4.91 8.39 2.60
C GLY A 83 -5.16 7.24 1.61
N ALA A 84 -5.81 7.53 0.48
CA ALA A 84 -6.06 6.54 -0.57
C ALA A 84 -4.76 6.03 -1.20
N VAL A 85 -3.76 6.90 -1.41
CA VAL A 85 -2.44 6.51 -1.92
C VAL A 85 -1.68 5.64 -0.94
N PHE A 86 -1.70 5.94 0.37
CA PHE A 86 -1.04 5.09 1.38
C PHE A 86 -1.73 3.75 1.62
N SER A 87 -3.00 3.62 1.25
CA SER A 87 -3.75 2.36 1.36
C SER A 87 -3.61 1.43 0.15
N ALA A 88 -3.14 1.95 -0.99
CA ALA A 88 -2.92 1.20 -2.23
C ALA A 88 -1.50 0.62 -2.26
#